data_AF-A0A7K5JHA8-F1
#
_entry.id   AF-A0A7K5JHA8-F1
#
_cell.length_a   1.000
_cell.length_b   1.000
_cell.length_c   1.000
_cell.angle_alpha   90.00
_cell.angle_beta   90.00
_cell.angle_gamma   90.00
#
_symmetry.space_group_name_H-M   'P 1'
#
loop_
_entity.id
_entity.type
_entity.pdbx_description
1 polymer ?
#
loop_
_entity_poly.entity_id
_entity_poly.type
_entity_poly.pdbx_seq_one_letter_code
_entity_poly.pdbx_strand_id
1 'polypeptide(L)' 'TTAAALEHFTVNFTITNLPYTSNLENLDSAKFRATQKVMNTLLDRLLKESSIGPVFQGCETTAFR' A
#
# COMPACT_ATOMS: atom_id res chain seq x y z
N THR A 1 -25.26 -4.89 -18.25
CA THR A 1 -23.89 -5.25 -17.84
C THR A 1 -23.82 -5.17 -16.34
N THR A 2 -23.73 -6.31 -15.66
CA THR A 2 -23.59 -6.37 -14.19
C THR A 2 -22.25 -5.72 -13.85
N ALA A 3 -22.24 -4.71 -12.97
CA ALA A 3 -20.99 -4.13 -12.49
C ALA A 3 -20.16 -5.24 -11.84
N ALA A 4 -18.92 -5.42 -12.30
CA ALA A 4 -18.01 -6.38 -11.69
C ALA A 4 -17.84 -6.04 -10.20
N ALA A 5 -17.94 -7.04 -9.33
CA ALA A 5 -17.71 -6.84 -7.90
C ALA A 5 -16.25 -6.43 -7.68
N LEU A 6 -16.02 -5.46 -6.80
CA LEU A 6 -14.67 -5.06 -6.42
C LEU A 6 -14.06 -6.16 -5.55
N GLU A 7 -12.91 -6.70 -5.96
CA GLU A 7 -12.19 -7.71 -5.20
C GLU A 7 -10.98 -7.08 -4.49
N HIS A 8 -10.75 -7.48 -3.24
CA HIS A 8 -9.59 -7.07 -2.46
C HIS A 8 -8.58 -8.21 -2.39
N PHE A 9 -7.31 -7.89 -2.57
CA PHE A 9 -6.20 -8.82 -2.40
C PHE A 9 -5.07 -8.16 -1.60
N THR A 10 -4.25 -9.00 -0.96
CA THR A 10 -3.11 -8.55 -0.15
C THR A 10 -1.82 -8.95 -0.84
N VAL A 11 -0.90 -8.00 -0.98
CA VAL A 11 0.47 -8.27 -1.45
C VAL A 11 1.44 -8.02 -0.32
N ASN A 12 2.38 -8.94 -0.17
CA ASN A 12 3.47 -8.86 0.78
C ASN A 12 4.77 -8.66 0.01
N PHE A 13 5.50 -7.59 0.32
CA PHE A 13 6.80 -7.30 -0.28
C PHE A 13 7.74 -6.70 0.77
N THR A 14 9.04 -6.74 0.49
CA THR A 14 10.07 -6.22 1.39
C THR A 14 10.63 -4.91 0.85
N ILE A 15 10.67 -3.88 1.68
CA ILE A 15 11.30 -2.60 1.36
C ILE A 15 12.73 -2.64 1.89
N THR A 16 13.70 -2.87 1.01
CA THR A 16 15.11 -3.01 1.42
C THR A 16 15.76 -1.70 1.84
N ASN A 17 15.21 -0.56 1.40
CA ASN A 17 15.77 0.78 1.65
C ASN A 17 15.05 1.54 2.78
N LEU A 18 14.29 0.83 3.64
CA LEU A 18 13.61 1.41 4.80
C LEU A 18 14.02 0.68 6.06
N PRO A 19 14.90 1.27 6.90
CA PRO A 19 15.26 0.67 8.18
C PRO A 19 14.06 0.52 9.11
N TYR A 20 13.84 -0.70 9.60
CA TYR A 20 12.75 -0.99 10.53
C TYR A 20 13.01 -0.37 11.92
N THR A 21 11.96 0.14 12.55
CA THR A 21 11.99 0.70 13.91
C THR A 21 10.68 0.38 14.60
N SER A 22 10.65 0.26 15.93
CA SER A 22 9.41 0.00 16.70
C SER A 22 8.28 1.01 16.43
N ASN A 23 8.61 2.24 16.05
CA ASN A 23 7.60 3.21 15.61
C ASN A 23 6.84 2.77 14.34
N LEU A 24 7.43 1.96 13.46
CA LEU A 24 6.74 1.41 12.28
C LEU A 24 5.85 0.22 12.64
N GLU A 25 6.02 -0.38 13.81
CA GLU A 25 5.11 -1.40 14.36
C GLU A 25 3.85 -0.77 14.95
N ASN A 26 3.99 0.43 15.53
CA ASN A 26 2.90 1.17 16.15
C ASN A 26 2.09 1.98 15.11
N LEU A 27 0.87 1.53 14.82
CA LEU A 27 -0.08 2.15 13.89
C LEU A 27 -0.41 3.63 14.24
N ASP A 28 -0.34 4.00 15.52
CA ASP A 28 -0.63 5.35 15.99
C ASP A 28 0.57 6.30 15.89
N SER A 29 1.75 5.78 15.59
CA SER A 29 2.96 6.60 15.55
C SER A 29 2.95 7.55 14.35
N ALA A 30 3.49 8.75 14.56
CA ALA A 30 3.66 9.72 13.48
C ALA A 30 4.54 9.16 12.34
N LYS A 31 5.52 8.29 12.66
CA LYS A 31 6.39 7.67 11.67
C LYS A 31 5.62 6.67 10.81
N PHE A 32 4.80 5.81 11.42
CA PHE A 32 3.94 4.88 10.71
C PHE A 32 3.02 5.62 9.74
N ARG A 33 2.26 6.60 10.23
CA ARG A 33 1.31 7.38 9.41
C ARG A 33 2.00 8.09 8.24
N ALA A 34 3.18 8.68 8.48
CA ALA A 34 3.96 9.32 7.44
C ALA A 34 4.45 8.33 6.39
N THR A 35 5.03 7.20 6.81
CA THR A 35 5.52 6.16 5.91
C THR A 35 4.38 5.51 5.13
N GLN A 36 3.25 5.19 5.76
CA GLN A 36 2.05 4.66 5.10
C GLN A 36 1.57 5.60 3.98
N LYS A 37 1.51 6.92 4.22
CA LYS A 37 1.08 7.89 3.20
C LYS A 37 2.00 7.91 1.99
N VAL A 38 3.32 7.86 2.22
CA VAL A 38 4.31 7.80 1.15
C VAL A 38 4.17 6.48 0.37
N MET A 39 4.08 5.35 1.07
CA MET A 39 3.94 4.03 0.42
C MET A 39 2.67 3.93 -0.40
N ASN A 40 1.52 4.37 0.13
CA ASN A 40 0.26 4.37 -0.61
C ASN A 40 0.37 5.18 -1.90
N THR A 41 1.04 6.34 -1.86
CA THR A 41 1.21 7.20 -3.05
C THR A 41 2.08 6.50 -4.12
N LEU A 42 3.18 5.87 -3.70
CA LEU A 42 4.09 5.18 -4.61
C LEU A 42 3.44 3.93 -5.23
N LEU A 43 2.77 3.12 -4.40
CA LEU A 43 2.10 1.91 -4.85
C LEU A 43 0.91 2.23 -5.77
N ASP A 44 0.10 3.23 -5.42
CA ASP A 44 -1.04 3.64 -6.25
C ASP A 44 -0.58 4.06 -7.65
N ARG A 45 0.50 4.86 -7.73
CA ARG A 45 1.10 5.23 -9.02
C ARG A 45 1.60 4.01 -9.79
N LEU A 46 2.38 3.15 -9.14
CA LEU A 46 2.97 1.96 -9.76
C LEU A 46 1.90 1.01 -10.30
N LEU A 47 0.84 0.77 -9.52
CA LEU A 47 -0.23 -0.14 -9.90
C LEU A 47 -1.11 0.44 -11.01
N LYS A 48 -1.32 1.77 -11.04
CA LYS A 48 -1.99 2.45 -12.16
C LYS A 48 -1.20 2.36 -13.47
N GLU A 49 0.13 2.31 -13.41
CA GLU A 49 1.00 2.14 -14.58
C GLU A 49 1.20 0.66 -14.97
N SER A 50 0.65 -0.29 -14.19
CA SER A 50 0.78 -1.73 -14.43
C SER A 50 -0.32 -2.29 -15.34
N SER A 51 -0.26 -3.60 -15.64
CA SER A 51 -1.28 -4.31 -16.42
C SER A 51 -2.67 -4.29 -15.79
N ILE A 52 -2.78 -4.11 -14.47
CA ILE A 52 -4.08 -4.01 -13.77
C ILE A 52 -4.60 -2.57 -13.67
N GLY A 53 -3.83 -1.57 -14.09
CA GLY A 53 -4.17 -0.16 -13.99
C GLY A 53 -5.59 0.22 -14.46
N PRO A 54 -6.09 -0.31 -15.60
CA PRO A 54 -7.43 -0.01 -16.09
C PRO A 54 -8.59 -0.42 -15.16
N VAL A 55 -8.37 -1.38 -14.26
CA VAL A 55 -9.40 -1.90 -13.33
C VAL A 55 -9.05 -1.66 -11.85
N PHE A 56 -7.89 -1.06 -11.58
CA PHE A 56 -7.41 -0.82 -10.23
C PHE A 56 -8.05 0.44 -9.63
N GLN A 57 -8.69 0.33 -8.46
CA GLN A 57 -9.28 1.47 -7.75
C GLN A 57 -8.33 2.14 -6.76
N GLY A 58 -7.41 1.40 -6.15
CA GLY A 58 -6.53 1.93 -5.11
C GLY A 58 -6.00 0.83 -4.18
N CYS A 59 -5.09 1.23 -3.29
CA CYS A 59 -4.50 0.37 -2.29
C CYS A 59 -4.23 1.11 -0.99
N GLU A 60 -4.09 0.36 0.09
CA GLU A 60 -3.68 0.86 1.39
C GLU A 60 -2.64 -0.08 2.00
N THR A 61 -1.57 0.49 2.56
CA THR A 61 -0.60 -0.23 3.37
C THR A 61 -1.20 -0.48 4.75
N THR A 62 -1.31 -1.74 5.15
CA THR A 62 -1.96 -2.12 6.41
C THR A 62 -0.99 -2.29 7.57
N ALA A 63 0.28 -2.62 7.30
CA ALA A 63 1.29 -2.87 8.33
C ALA A 63 2.72 -2.75 7.77
N PHE A 64 3.68 -2.45 8.66
CA PHE A 64 5.10 -2.68 8.44
C PHE A 64 5.58 -3.74 9.44
N ARG A 65 6.33 -4.73 8.94
CA ARG A 65 6.84 -5.86 9.72
C ARG A 65 8.24 -6.25 9.23
#